data_AF-A0AAJ6EHE8-F1
#
_entry.id   AF-A0AAJ6EHE8-F1
#
_cell.length_a   1.000
_cell.length_b   1.000
_cell.length_c   1.000
_cell.angle_alpha   90.00
_cell.angle_beta   90.00
_cell.angle_gamma   90.00
#
_symmetry.space_group_name_H-M   'P 1'
#
loop_
_entity.id
_entity.type
_entity.pdbx_description
1 polymer ?
#
loop_
_entity_poly.entity_id
_entity_poly.type
_entity_poly.pdbx_seq_one_letter_code
_entity_poly.pdbx_strand_id
1 'polypeptide(L)'
;MYIIIHQLEGNLIVPMVQHRSLFLPPAVLLLTIVAVTETFGMIGIIFAAPITVIAFVTVKKLHVCDGLGQPTDLPGESTGRTGTYSSAPN
;
A
#
# COMPACT_ATOMS: atom_id res chain seq x y z
N MET A 1 22.93 6.57 -29.98
CA MET A 1 21.78 7.26 -29.36
C MET A 1 20.99 6.27 -28.51
N TYR A 2 21.39 6.09 -27.25
CA TYR A 2 20.82 5.09 -26.31
C TYR A 2 20.18 5.75 -25.07
N ILE A 3 20.46 7.04 -24.83
CA ILE A 3 19.97 7.79 -23.66
C ILE A 3 18.47 8.05 -23.72
N ILE A 4 17.92 8.32 -24.91
CA ILE A 4 16.50 8.66 -25.06
C ILE A 4 15.58 7.46 -24.74
N ILE A 5 16.03 6.24 -25.07
CA ILE A 5 15.28 5.00 -24.81
C ILE A 5 15.33 4.67 -23.32
N HIS A 6 16.48 4.83 -22.66
CA HIS A 6 16.62 4.65 -21.22
C HIS A 6 15.77 5.63 -20.40
N GLN A 7 15.64 6.89 -20.83
CA GLN A 7 14.76 7.85 -20.16
C GLN A 7 13.28 7.43 -20.27
N LEU A 8 12.90 6.79 -21.37
CA LEU A 8 11.53 6.32 -21.59
C LEU A 8 11.20 5.07 -20.76
N GLU A 9 12.15 4.13 -20.64
CA GLU A 9 12.03 2.98 -19.73
C GLU A 9 11.95 3.39 -18.25
N GLY A 10 12.90 4.22 -17.80
CA GLY A 10 13.00 4.60 -16.39
C GLY A 10 11.84 5.48 -15.88
N ASN A 11 11.21 6.26 -16.77
CA ASN A 11 10.18 7.23 -16.38
C ASN A 11 8.74 6.83 -16.77
N LEU A 12 8.54 5.87 -17.68
CA LEU A 12 7.21 5.51 -18.20
C LEU A 12 6.84 4.03 -18.04
N ILE A 13 7.82 3.11 -18.14
CA ILE A 13 7.58 1.68 -17.93
C ILE A 13 7.53 1.33 -16.43
N VAL A 14 8.38 1.98 -15.64
CA VAL A 14 8.36 1.89 -14.16
C VAL A 14 6.99 2.25 -13.56
N PRO A 15 6.34 3.39 -13.90
CA PRO A 15 5.05 3.74 -13.31
C PRO A 15 3.88 2.83 -13.75
N MET A 16 3.89 2.27 -14.96
CA MET A 16 2.81 1.37 -15.41
C MET A 16 2.77 0.05 -14.62
N VAL A 17 3.90 -0.41 -14.09
CA VAL A 17 3.96 -1.57 -13.17
C VAL A 17 3.66 -1.16 -11.71
N GLN A 18 3.80 0.11 -11.36
CA GLN A 18 3.53 0.67 -10.03
C GLN A 18 2.04 1.01 -9.79
N HIS A 19 1.12 0.32 -10.48
CA HIS A 19 -0.34 0.50 -10.43
C HIS A 19 -1.02 0.11 -9.09
N ARG A 20 -0.35 0.32 -7.95
CA ARG A 20 -0.95 0.15 -6.62
C ARG A 20 -0.52 1.25 -5.65
N SER A 21 -0.59 2.47 -6.14
CA SER A 21 -0.84 3.68 -5.36
C SER A 21 0.11 3.90 -4.18
N LEU A 22 1.16 4.67 -4.46
CA LEU A 22 1.79 5.48 -3.43
C LEU A 22 0.79 6.56 -3.00
N PHE A 23 -0.22 6.18 -2.21
CA PHE A 23 -1.15 7.07 -1.51
C PHE A 23 -0.42 7.91 -0.44
N LEU A 24 0.85 8.27 -0.62
CA LEU A 24 1.56 9.22 0.20
C LEU A 24 1.04 10.60 -0.19
N PRO A 25 0.13 11.23 0.59
CA PRO A 25 -0.41 12.51 0.20
C PRO A 25 0.75 13.51 0.24
N PRO A 26 1.03 14.25 -0.85
CA PRO A 26 2.19 15.15 -0.94
C PRO A 26 2.22 16.17 0.20
N ALA A 27 1.06 16.53 0.74
CA ALA A 27 0.92 17.37 1.94
C ALA A 27 1.63 16.80 3.18
N VAL A 28 1.62 15.48 3.41
CA VAL A 28 2.26 14.85 4.58
C VAL A 28 3.77 14.95 4.50
N LEU A 29 4.33 14.79 3.30
CA LEU A 29 5.76 14.98 3.06
C LEU A 29 6.17 16.43 3.32
N LEU A 30 5.41 17.40 2.78
CA LEU A 30 5.69 18.83 2.99
C LEU A 30 5.63 19.21 4.48
N LEU A 31 4.60 18.76 5.21
CA LEU A 31 4.49 19.00 6.65
C LEU A 31 5.70 18.42 7.39
N THR A 32 6.08 17.18 7.07
CA THR A 32 7.24 16.53 7.70
C THR A 32 8.53 17.28 7.40
N ILE A 33 8.73 17.75 6.16
CA ILE A 33 9.88 18.58 5.80
C ILE A 33 9.92 19.82 6.67
N VAL A 34 8.82 20.56 6.79
CA VAL A 34 8.75 21.77 7.63
C VAL A 34 9.03 21.43 9.10
N ALA A 35 8.35 20.45 9.67
CA ALA A 35 8.49 20.06 11.07
C ALA A 35 9.90 19.58 11.43
N VAL A 36 10.50 18.74 10.57
CA VAL A 36 11.86 18.20 10.79
C VAL A 36 12.91 19.29 10.57
N THR A 37 12.72 20.15 9.57
CA THR A 37 13.64 21.27 9.30
C THR A 37 13.58 22.32 10.39
N GLU A 38 12.42 22.59 10.97
CA GLU A 38 12.27 23.54 12.07
C GLU A 38 12.90 22.98 13.36
N THR A 39 12.74 21.68 13.62
CA THR A 39 13.28 21.04 14.84
C THR A 39 14.81 20.83 14.76
N PHE A 40 15.33 20.43 13.60
CA PHE A 40 16.74 20.02 13.42
C PHE A 40 17.55 20.96 12.51
N GLY A 41 16.94 22.01 11.95
CA GLY A 41 17.57 22.88 10.97
C GLY A 41 17.74 22.22 9.59
N MET A 42 18.61 22.80 8.75
CA MET A 42 18.88 22.32 7.39
C MET A 42 19.32 20.84 7.32
N ILE A 43 20.00 20.34 8.35
CA ILE A 43 20.43 18.93 8.42
C ILE A 43 19.23 17.98 8.44
N GLY A 44 18.09 18.42 8.99
CA GLY A 44 16.86 17.64 9.05
C GLY A 44 16.27 17.28 7.68
N ILE A 45 16.52 18.08 6.64
CA ILE A 45 15.95 17.87 5.29
C ILE A 45 16.40 16.55 4.69
N ILE A 46 17.67 16.17 4.89
CA ILE A 46 18.25 14.92 4.36
C ILE A 46 17.48 13.70 4.90
N PHE A 47 17.02 13.78 6.15
CA PHE A 47 16.29 12.71 6.83
C PHE A 47 14.76 12.85 6.71
N ALA A 48 14.23 13.95 6.18
CA ALA A 48 12.79 14.18 6.12
C ALA A 48 12.06 13.12 5.28
N ALA A 49 12.62 12.74 4.13
CA ALA A 49 12.06 11.70 3.27
C ALA A 49 11.97 10.31 3.97
N PRO A 50 13.06 9.74 4.51
CA PRO A 50 12.97 8.44 5.20
C PRO A 50 12.08 8.49 6.45
N ILE A 51 12.09 9.59 7.23
CA ILE A 51 11.20 9.76 8.38
C ILE A 51 9.73 9.75 7.96
N THR A 52 9.38 10.46 6.89
CA THR A 52 8.01 10.50 6.35
C THR A 52 7.53 9.10 5.97
N VAL A 53 8.38 8.30 5.33
CA VAL A 53 8.04 6.92 4.94
C VAL A 53 7.78 6.05 6.16
N ILE A 54 8.63 6.12 7.20
CA ILE A 54 8.46 5.35 8.44
C ILE A 54 7.15 5.74 9.15
N ALA A 55 6.88 7.04 9.28
CA ALA A 55 5.65 7.55 9.89
C ALA A 55 4.42 7.09 9.12
N PHE A 56 4.43 7.22 7.79
CA PHE A 56 3.32 6.80 6.95
C PHE A 56 3.05 5.30 7.02
N VAL A 57 4.10 4.47 6.93
CA VAL A 57 3.96 3.01 7.05
C VAL A 57 3.44 2.62 8.43
N THR A 58 3.88 3.29 9.48
CA THR A 58 3.38 3.07 10.85
C THR A 58 1.89 3.37 10.94
N VAL A 59 1.46 4.53 10.46
CA VAL A 59 0.03 4.93 10.44
C VAL A 59 -0.80 3.97 9.59
N LYS A 60 -0.29 3.57 8.42
CA LYS A 60 -0.97 2.59 7.55
C LYS A 60 -1.07 1.24 8.21
N LYS A 61 -0.03 0.75 8.89
CA LYS A 61 -0.10 -0.53 9.63
C LYS A 61 -1.07 -0.45 10.79
N LEU A 62 -1.08 0.65 11.53
CA LEU A 62 -2.02 0.88 12.63
C LEU A 62 -3.47 0.95 12.10
N HIS A 63 -3.72 1.68 11.01
CA HIS A 63 -5.03 1.76 10.36
C HIS A 63 -5.44 0.46 9.65
N VAL A 64 -4.50 -0.33 9.14
CA VAL A 64 -4.78 -1.62 8.48
C VAL A 64 -5.17 -2.69 9.52
N CYS A 65 -4.59 -2.64 10.72
CA CYS A 65 -5.00 -3.51 11.82
C CYS A 65 -6.39 -3.15 12.38
N ASP A 66 -6.82 -1.90 12.28
CA ASP A 66 -8.12 -1.44 12.82
C ASP A 66 -9.23 -1.30 11.74
N GLY A 67 -8.86 -1.42 10.45
CA GLY A 67 -9.75 -1.10 9.32
C GLY A 67 -10.26 -2.29 8.50
N LEU A 68 -9.83 -3.52 8.76
CA LEU A 68 -10.25 -4.72 8.02
C LEU A 68 -11.11 -5.65 8.87
N GLY A 69 -12.14 -5.09 9.48
CA GLY A 69 -13.38 -5.81 9.79
C GLY A 69 -14.19 -6.08 8.52
N GLN A 70 -13.58 -6.58 7.44
CA GLN A 70 -14.32 -7.05 6.27
C GLN A 70 -14.45 -8.57 6.34
N PRO A 71 -15.63 -9.10 6.71
CA PRO A 71 -15.95 -10.49 6.42
C PRO A 71 -15.84 -10.64 4.91
N THR A 72 -14.81 -11.35 4.46
CA THR A 72 -14.71 -11.78 3.08
C THR A 72 -15.70 -12.92 2.93
N ASP A 73 -16.88 -12.64 2.36
CA ASP A 73 -17.71 -13.68 1.79
C ASP A 73 -16.93 -14.27 0.62
N LEU A 74 -16.30 -15.43 0.87
CA LEU A 74 -15.69 -16.27 -0.15
C LEU A 74 -16.83 -16.87 -1.00
N PRO A 75 -16.96 -16.52 -2.29
CA PRO A 75 -17.88 -17.21 -3.18
C PRO A 75 -17.28 -18.61 -3.47
N GLY A 76 -17.63 -19.55 -2.60
CA GLY A 76 -17.12 -20.92 -2.61
C GLY A 76 -17.69 -21.82 -1.50
N GLU A 77 -18.34 -21.26 -0.48
CA GLU A 77 -18.98 -22.03 0.61
C GLU A 77 -20.47 -22.35 0.36
N SER A 78 -20.80 -22.79 -0.85
CA SER A 78 -21.95 -23.68 -0.98
C SER A 78 -21.69 -24.72 -2.05
N THR A 79 -22.04 -25.97 -1.71
CA THR A 79 -22.15 -27.11 -2.63
C THR A 79 -20.90 -27.97 -2.74
N GLY A 80 -20.54 -28.65 -1.65
CA GLY A 80 -19.61 -29.76 -1.76
C GLY A 80 -19.36 -30.51 -0.45
N ARG A 81 -20.27 -31.44 -0.11
CA ARG A 81 -20.33 -32.30 1.10
C ARG A 81 -21.05 -31.61 2.26
N THR A 82 -22.21 -32.07 2.69
CA THR A 82 -22.37 -33.39 3.29
C THR A 82 -23.85 -33.78 3.37
N GLY A 83 -24.19 -34.95 2.79
CA GLY A 83 -25.01 -35.94 3.50
C GLY A 83 -26.54 -35.89 3.42
N THR A 84 -27.13 -36.24 2.27
CA THR A 84 -28.46 -36.91 2.22
C THR A 84 -28.59 -37.81 0.98
N TYR A 85 -27.62 -38.73 0.77
CA TYR A 85 -27.86 -39.99 0.04
C TYR A 85 -27.67 -41.15 1.01
N SER A 86 -28.39 -41.06 2.13
CA SER A 86 -28.57 -42.11 3.11
C SER A 86 -30.05 -42.06 3.50
N SER A 87 -30.73 -43.22 3.38
CA SER A 87 -32.18 -43.47 3.45
C SER A 87 -32.95 -43.19 2.15
N ALA A 88 -33.66 -44.13 1.53
CA ALA A 88 -33.92 -45.56 1.80
C ALA A 88 -34.61 -46.17 0.55
N PRO A 89 -34.77 -47.50 0.47
CA PRO A 89 -35.30 -48.23 -0.69
C PRO A 89 -36.83 -48.21 -0.78
N ASN A 90 -37.36 -48.22 -1.99
CA ASN A 90 -38.70 -48.68 -2.35
C ASN A 90 -38.69 -49.31 -3.74
#